data_AF-A0A843DUS6-F1
#
_entry.id   AF-A0A843DUS6-F1
#
_cell.length_a   1.000
_cell.length_b   1.000
_cell.length_c   1.000
_cell.angle_alpha   90.00
_cell.angle_beta   90.00
_cell.angle_gamma   90.00
#
_symmetry.space_group_name_H-M   'P 1'
#
loop_
_entity.id
_entity.type
_entity.pdbx_description
1 polymer ?
#
loop_
_entity_poly.entity_id
_entity_poly.type
_entity_poly.pdbx_seq_one_letter_code
_entity_poly.pdbx_strand_id
1 'polypeptide(L)'
;MSLAAVFDSAGTLMKTVRAVFSVKEQAIRHDAETTLLVFEDKDRSLVLLNAGYTDIFRRTEDLPLSAWIAEQNISYAVSCGKADSAFAKSVLQEENTVSLSNLQDTARACLQEAEKECEVFAMNTGAIINSRLSAVEYLVAAAGYPFPGVAELMNALQQRGIAVYIASGDRQEKLEAAGELL
;
A
#
# COMPACT_ATOMS: atom_id res chain seq x y z
N MET A 1 26.29 2.64 30.99
CA MET A 1 24.99 3.11 30.49
C MET A 1 24.73 2.40 29.17
N SER A 2 23.61 1.70 29.04
CA SER A 2 23.15 1.17 27.74
C SER A 2 22.29 2.23 27.06
N LEU A 3 22.67 2.64 25.86
CA LEU A 3 21.89 3.56 25.02
C LEU A 3 21.10 2.75 24.01
N ALA A 4 19.85 3.12 23.79
CA ALA A 4 19.00 2.59 22.73
C ALA A 4 18.40 3.73 21.91
N ALA A 5 18.27 3.52 20.61
CA ALA A 5 17.56 4.40 19.69
C ALA A 5 16.24 3.74 19.28
N VAL A 6 15.16 4.51 19.33
CA VAL A 6 13.84 4.08 18.87
C VAL A 6 13.43 5.02 17.75
N PHE A 7 13.17 4.47 16.57
CA PHE A 7 12.71 5.21 15.41
C PHE A 7 11.24 4.89 15.12
N ASP A 8 10.48 5.90 14.74
CA ASP A 8 9.25 5.64 14.00
C ASP A 8 9.60 5.13 12.59
N SER A 9 8.72 4.34 11.98
CA SER A 9 8.95 3.81 10.64
C SER A 9 8.53 4.81 9.55
N ALA A 10 7.24 5.15 9.52
CA ALA A 10 6.65 5.93 8.43
C ALA A 10 7.08 7.40 8.49
N GLY A 11 7.62 7.93 7.40
CA GLY A 11 8.03 9.34 7.34
C GLY A 11 9.30 9.67 8.13
N THR A 12 9.89 8.70 8.83
CA THR A 12 11.18 8.85 9.52
C THR A 12 12.25 7.98 8.89
N LEU A 13 12.03 6.67 8.80
CA LEU A 13 12.95 5.74 8.12
C LEU A 13 12.53 5.48 6.68
N MET A 14 11.21 5.45 6.43
CA MET A 14 10.65 5.08 5.14
C MET A 14 9.98 6.27 4.46
N LYS A 15 10.36 6.51 3.21
CA LYS A 15 9.61 7.34 2.27
C LYS A 15 8.56 6.48 1.59
N THR A 16 7.44 7.08 1.19
CA THR A 16 6.37 6.37 0.47
C THR A 16 5.92 7.18 -0.71
N VAL A 17 5.93 6.57 -1.89
CA VAL A 17 5.27 7.11 -3.08
C VAL A 17 3.94 6.39 -3.28
N ARG A 18 2.96 7.11 -3.83
CA ARG A 18 1.60 6.59 -4.01
C ARG A 18 1.08 6.96 -5.39
N ALA A 19 0.28 6.06 -5.96
CA ALA A 19 -0.56 6.34 -7.12
C ALA A 19 -1.99 5.93 -6.81
N VAL A 20 -2.94 6.75 -7.25
CA VAL A 20 -4.37 6.52 -7.01
C VAL A 20 -5.13 6.72 -8.31
N PHE A 21 -5.86 5.69 -8.74
CA PHE A 21 -6.81 5.80 -9.83
C PHE A 21 -8.18 6.17 -9.28
N SER A 22 -8.80 7.23 -9.81
CA SER A 22 -10.16 7.61 -9.47
C SER A 22 -11.15 6.99 -10.44
N VAL A 23 -12.11 6.22 -9.92
CA VAL A 23 -13.18 5.62 -10.74
C VAL A 23 -14.08 6.70 -11.35
N LYS A 24 -14.34 7.78 -10.62
CA LYS A 24 -15.16 8.89 -11.10
C LYS A 24 -14.50 9.65 -12.26
N GLU A 25 -13.20 9.89 -12.16
CA GLU A 25 -12.47 10.72 -13.14
C GLU A 25 -11.80 9.89 -14.24
N GLN A 26 -11.73 8.57 -14.07
CA GLN A 26 -11.05 7.65 -14.97
C GLN A 26 -9.58 8.07 -15.21
N ALA A 27 -8.93 8.53 -14.15
CA ALA A 27 -7.59 9.11 -14.21
C ALA A 27 -6.74 8.69 -13.00
N ILE A 28 -5.43 8.55 -13.23
CA ILE A 28 -4.43 8.30 -12.20
C ILE A 28 -3.87 9.62 -11.70
N ARG A 29 -3.74 9.74 -10.37
CA ARG A 29 -3.07 10.83 -9.68
C ARG A 29 -1.87 10.28 -8.93
N HIS A 30 -0.74 10.98 -9.02
CA HIS A 30 0.47 10.69 -8.26
C HIS A 30 0.46 11.43 -6.93
N ASP A 31 1.20 10.89 -5.96
CA ASP A 31 1.47 11.50 -4.65
C ASP A 31 0.21 11.87 -3.85
N ALA A 32 -0.86 11.10 -4.04
CA ALA A 32 -2.08 11.29 -3.27
C ALA A 32 -1.93 10.69 -1.88
N GLU A 33 -2.13 11.50 -0.83
CA GLU A 33 -2.22 11.02 0.54
C GLU A 33 -3.52 10.22 0.74
N THR A 34 -3.40 8.89 0.67
CA THR A 34 -4.53 7.96 0.76
C THR A 34 -5.29 8.08 2.07
N THR A 35 -4.61 8.40 3.17
CA THR A 35 -5.23 8.66 4.47
C THR A 35 -6.14 9.89 4.41
N LEU A 36 -5.69 10.98 3.79
CA LEU A 36 -6.53 12.16 3.58
C LEU A 36 -7.74 11.83 2.70
N LEU A 37 -7.54 11.12 1.59
CA LEU A 37 -8.64 10.69 0.71
C LEU A 37 -9.71 9.87 1.43
N VAL A 38 -9.31 8.99 2.35
CA VAL A 38 -10.25 8.22 3.19
C VAL A 38 -10.98 9.14 4.17
N PHE A 39 -10.29 10.10 4.81
CA PHE A 39 -10.92 10.97 5.81
C PHE A 39 -11.71 12.14 5.22
N GLU A 40 -11.58 12.43 3.93
CA GLU A 40 -12.42 13.40 3.20
C GLU A 40 -13.91 13.01 3.16
N ASP A 41 -14.22 11.72 3.18
CA ASP A 41 -15.60 11.22 3.32
C ASP A 41 -15.64 10.13 4.40
N LYS A 42 -16.44 10.37 5.45
CA LYS A 42 -16.63 9.47 6.59
C LYS A 42 -17.09 8.04 6.21
N ASP A 43 -17.64 7.89 5.01
CA ASP A 43 -18.17 6.62 4.49
C ASP A 43 -17.09 5.82 3.74
N ARG A 44 -15.89 6.39 3.52
CA ARG A 44 -14.76 5.71 2.86
C ARG A 44 -14.01 4.78 3.80
N SER A 45 -13.41 3.75 3.23
CA SER A 45 -12.49 2.85 3.93
C SER A 45 -11.43 2.33 2.97
N LEU A 46 -10.17 2.30 3.42
CA LEU A 46 -9.07 1.70 2.69
C LEU A 46 -9.01 0.21 2.94
N VAL A 47 -9.04 -0.56 1.87
CA VAL A 47 -8.91 -2.02 1.87
C VAL A 47 -7.62 -2.37 1.14
N LEU A 48 -6.73 -3.09 1.79
CA LEU A 48 -5.52 -3.62 1.20
C LEU A 48 -5.83 -4.94 0.50
N LEU A 49 -5.31 -5.12 -0.71
CA LEU A 49 -5.33 -6.38 -1.44
C LEU A 49 -3.98 -7.06 -1.19
N ASN A 50 -4.00 -8.22 -0.53
CA ASN A 50 -2.79 -8.97 -0.22
C ASN A 50 -2.38 -9.83 -1.42
N ALA A 51 -2.01 -9.14 -2.51
CA ALA A 51 -1.44 -9.74 -3.70
C ALA A 51 -0.02 -9.23 -3.88
N GLY A 52 0.92 -10.13 -4.18
CA GLY A 52 2.26 -9.72 -4.58
C GLY A 52 2.18 -8.91 -5.88
N TYR A 53 2.96 -7.83 -6.00
CA TYR A 53 2.94 -7.01 -7.21
C TYR A 53 3.32 -7.80 -8.47
N THR A 54 4.16 -8.83 -8.32
CA THR A 54 4.51 -9.76 -9.40
C THR A 54 3.30 -10.57 -9.89
N ASP A 55 2.39 -10.96 -8.99
CA ASP A 55 1.15 -11.67 -9.36
C ASP A 55 0.17 -10.75 -10.08
N ILE A 56 0.12 -9.47 -9.69
CA ILE A 56 -0.69 -8.44 -10.36
C ILE A 56 -0.23 -8.27 -11.81
N PHE A 57 1.07 -8.24 -12.08
CA PHE A 57 1.61 -8.04 -13.42
C PHE A 57 1.73 -9.31 -14.27
N ARG A 58 1.63 -10.51 -13.70
CA ARG A 58 1.79 -11.78 -14.44
C ARG A 58 0.68 -12.01 -15.46
N ARG A 59 -0.53 -11.48 -15.22
CA ARG A 59 -1.69 -11.66 -16.09
C ARG A 59 -1.71 -10.61 -17.20
N THR A 60 -1.98 -11.08 -18.42
CA THR A 60 -2.13 -10.25 -19.62
C THR A 60 -3.58 -10.05 -20.06
N GLU A 61 -4.48 -10.94 -19.64
CA GLU A 61 -5.91 -10.81 -19.90
C GLU A 61 -6.52 -9.78 -18.96
N ASP A 62 -7.37 -8.91 -19.50
CA ASP A 62 -8.12 -7.95 -18.69
C ASP A 62 -9.46 -8.55 -18.29
N LEU A 63 -9.79 -8.41 -17.01
CA LEU A 63 -11.03 -8.89 -16.42
C LEU A 63 -11.49 -7.94 -15.31
N PRO A 64 -12.78 -7.97 -14.92
CA PRO A 64 -13.24 -7.23 -13.76
C PRO A 64 -12.41 -7.56 -12.52
N LEU A 65 -12.15 -6.54 -11.68
CA LEU A 65 -11.33 -6.72 -10.49
C LEU A 65 -11.89 -7.79 -9.55
N SER A 66 -13.22 -7.86 -9.41
CA SER A 66 -13.91 -8.89 -8.61
C SER A 66 -13.61 -10.31 -9.09
N ALA A 67 -13.64 -10.54 -10.40
CA ALA A 67 -13.34 -11.84 -11.01
C ALA A 67 -11.88 -12.23 -10.75
N TRP A 68 -10.94 -11.28 -10.84
CA TRP A 68 -9.54 -11.55 -10.54
C TRP A 68 -9.31 -11.89 -9.06
N ILE A 69 -9.91 -11.12 -8.15
CA ILE A 69 -9.87 -11.38 -6.70
C ILE A 69 -10.39 -12.79 -6.39
N ALA A 70 -11.51 -13.18 -7.01
CA ALA A 70 -12.11 -14.50 -6.83
C ALA A 70 -11.24 -15.63 -7.41
N GLU A 71 -10.77 -15.49 -8.65
CA GLU A 71 -9.97 -16.51 -9.34
C GLU A 71 -8.63 -16.78 -8.64
N GLN A 72 -7.97 -15.74 -8.13
CA GLN A 72 -6.67 -15.87 -7.48
C GLN A 72 -6.78 -16.04 -5.95
N ASN A 73 -8.01 -16.09 -5.42
CA ASN A 73 -8.28 -16.16 -3.98
C ASN A 73 -7.51 -15.08 -3.19
N ILE A 74 -7.52 -13.85 -3.70
CA ILE A 74 -6.80 -12.73 -3.10
C ILE A 74 -7.44 -12.39 -1.76
N SER A 75 -6.65 -12.51 -0.69
CA SER A 75 -7.08 -12.05 0.62
C SER A 75 -7.00 -10.53 0.71
N TYR A 76 -7.81 -9.93 1.59
CA TYR A 76 -7.83 -8.49 1.80
C TYR A 76 -7.97 -8.16 3.28
N ALA A 77 -7.62 -6.94 3.64
CA ALA A 77 -7.75 -6.43 4.99
C ALA A 77 -8.20 -4.97 4.97
N VAL A 78 -9.18 -4.62 5.79
CA VAL A 78 -9.52 -3.21 6.03
C VAL A 78 -8.37 -2.59 6.83
N SER A 79 -7.71 -1.59 6.26
CA SER A 79 -6.56 -0.90 6.85
C SER A 79 -7.02 0.28 7.71
N CYS A 80 -7.91 1.12 7.18
CA CYS A 80 -8.50 2.23 7.92
C CYS A 80 -9.89 2.59 7.40
N GLY A 81 -10.70 3.22 8.25
CA GLY A 81 -12.08 3.58 7.97
C GLY A 81 -13.09 2.81 8.82
N LYS A 82 -14.36 2.83 8.42
CA LYS A 82 -15.49 2.26 9.19
C LYS A 82 -16.05 0.96 8.62
N ALA A 83 -15.69 0.60 7.39
CA ALA A 83 -16.14 -0.66 6.80
C ALA A 83 -15.62 -1.83 7.63
N ASP A 84 -16.49 -2.80 7.89
CA ASP A 84 -16.05 -4.10 8.41
C ASP A 84 -15.59 -5.01 7.26
N SER A 85 -14.98 -6.15 7.61
CA SER A 85 -14.49 -7.11 6.62
C SER A 85 -15.60 -7.74 5.79
N ALA A 86 -16.83 -7.87 6.31
CA ALA A 86 -17.94 -8.47 5.58
C ALA A 86 -18.48 -7.52 4.51
N PHE A 87 -18.57 -6.22 4.82
CA PHE A 87 -18.93 -5.19 3.87
C PHE A 87 -17.85 -5.00 2.80
N ALA A 88 -16.58 -4.96 3.20
CA ALA A 88 -15.48 -4.89 2.22
C ALA A 88 -15.52 -6.08 1.25
N LYS A 89 -15.84 -7.28 1.76
CA LYS A 89 -16.05 -8.46 0.93
C LYS A 89 -17.16 -8.26 -0.10
N SER A 90 -18.35 -7.82 0.33
CA SER A 90 -19.48 -7.70 -0.58
C SER A 90 -19.20 -6.69 -1.70
N VAL A 91 -18.60 -5.55 -1.38
CA VAL A 91 -18.21 -4.55 -2.39
C VAL A 91 -17.20 -5.13 -3.37
N LEU A 92 -16.13 -5.78 -2.89
CA LEU A 92 -15.10 -6.35 -3.76
C LEU A 92 -15.61 -7.53 -4.62
N GLN A 93 -16.61 -8.28 -4.16
CA GLN A 93 -17.20 -9.39 -4.91
C GLN A 93 -18.17 -8.94 -6.01
N GLU A 94 -18.85 -7.80 -5.81
CA GLU A 94 -19.79 -7.23 -6.77
C GLU A 94 -19.14 -6.18 -7.68
N GLU A 95 -17.88 -5.84 -7.43
CA GLU A 95 -17.14 -4.81 -8.16
C GLU A 95 -16.96 -5.13 -9.65
N ASN A 96 -17.55 -4.29 -10.52
CA ASN A 96 -17.47 -4.44 -11.97
C ASN A 96 -17.20 -3.12 -12.71
N THR A 97 -16.98 -2.03 -11.97
CA THR A 97 -16.70 -0.69 -12.49
C THR A 97 -15.22 -0.47 -12.78
N VAL A 98 -14.35 -1.30 -12.20
CA VAL A 98 -12.90 -1.31 -12.41
C VAL A 98 -12.40 -2.69 -12.83
N SER A 99 -11.32 -2.68 -13.59
CA SER A 99 -10.67 -3.87 -14.14
C SER A 99 -9.31 -4.14 -13.49
N LEU A 100 -8.76 -5.33 -13.77
CA LEU A 100 -7.38 -5.65 -13.45
C LEU A 100 -6.40 -4.71 -14.15
N SER A 101 -6.67 -4.30 -15.40
CA SER A 101 -5.82 -3.33 -16.09
C SER A 101 -5.76 -1.98 -15.37
N ASN A 102 -6.88 -1.49 -14.80
CA ASN A 102 -6.86 -0.27 -13.99
C ASN A 102 -5.95 -0.41 -12.75
N LEU A 103 -5.98 -1.57 -12.07
CA LEU A 103 -5.12 -1.85 -10.93
C LEU A 103 -3.64 -1.94 -11.35
N GLN A 104 -3.36 -2.62 -12.46
CA GLN A 104 -2.01 -2.75 -13.00
C GLN A 104 -1.44 -1.39 -13.42
N ASP A 105 -2.24 -0.53 -14.05
CA ASP A 105 -1.80 0.80 -14.46
C ASP A 105 -1.55 1.70 -13.26
N THR A 106 -2.39 1.61 -12.22
CA THR A 106 -2.15 2.27 -10.93
C THR A 106 -0.84 1.80 -10.30
N ALA A 107 -0.60 0.48 -10.29
CA ALA A 107 0.64 -0.09 -9.76
C ALA A 107 1.87 0.31 -10.58
N ARG A 108 1.77 0.32 -11.92
CA ARG A 108 2.84 0.80 -12.82
C ARG A 108 3.17 2.27 -12.58
N ALA A 109 2.16 3.12 -12.43
CA ALA A 109 2.36 4.53 -12.14
C ALA A 109 3.10 4.74 -10.80
N CYS A 110 2.77 3.94 -9.77
CA CYS A 110 3.48 3.97 -8.49
C CYS A 110 4.93 3.46 -8.61
N LEU A 111 5.12 2.35 -9.34
CA LEU A 111 6.41 1.73 -9.58
C LEU A 111 7.38 2.70 -10.28
N GLN A 112 6.93 3.37 -11.34
CA GLN A 112 7.73 4.33 -12.09
C GLN A 112 8.22 5.50 -11.23
N GLU A 113 7.47 5.93 -10.22
CA GLU A 113 7.93 6.96 -9.29
C GLU A 113 8.91 6.40 -8.25
N ALA A 114 8.71 5.17 -7.78
CA ALA A 114 9.61 4.52 -6.82
C ALA A 114 11.00 4.27 -7.44
N GLU A 115 11.05 3.77 -8.68
CA GLU A 115 12.29 3.44 -9.39
C GLU A 115 13.19 4.65 -9.68
N LYS A 116 12.63 5.88 -9.67
CA LYS A 116 13.43 7.11 -9.78
C LYS A 116 14.22 7.42 -8.50
N GLU A 117 13.79 6.85 -7.38
CA GLU A 117 14.24 7.22 -6.03
C GLU A 117 15.03 6.09 -5.37
N CYS A 118 14.68 4.82 -5.64
CA CYS A 118 15.34 3.66 -5.03
C CYS A 118 15.24 2.41 -5.92
N GLU A 119 16.28 1.56 -5.86
CA GLU A 119 16.30 0.25 -6.55
C GLU A 119 15.47 -0.83 -5.82
N VAL A 120 15.29 -0.68 -4.50
CA VAL A 120 14.61 -1.68 -3.68
C VAL A 120 13.48 -1.01 -2.89
N PHE A 121 12.27 -1.53 -3.08
CA PHE A 121 11.06 -1.01 -2.44
C PHE A 121 10.07 -2.16 -2.17
N ALA A 122 9.19 -1.97 -1.20
CA ALA A 122 8.05 -2.83 -0.96
C ALA A 122 6.79 -2.15 -1.48
N MET A 123 6.00 -2.83 -2.31
CA MET A 123 4.77 -2.28 -2.87
C MET A 123 3.53 -3.05 -2.40
N ASN A 124 2.49 -2.31 -2.05
CA ASN A 124 1.16 -2.85 -1.76
C ASN A 124 0.12 -2.19 -2.67
N THR A 125 -0.95 -2.91 -2.95
CA THR A 125 -2.12 -2.37 -3.65
C THR A 125 -3.37 -2.48 -2.80
N GLY A 126 -4.39 -1.73 -3.19
CA GLY A 126 -5.63 -1.64 -2.43
C GLY A 126 -6.73 -0.93 -3.21
N ALA A 127 -7.87 -0.78 -2.55
CA ALA A 127 -8.99 -0.01 -3.01
C ALA A 127 -9.54 0.85 -1.87
N ILE A 128 -10.04 2.04 -2.19
CA ILE A 128 -10.87 2.83 -1.29
C ILE A 128 -12.32 2.55 -1.68
N ILE A 129 -13.06 1.92 -0.78
CA ILE A 129 -14.49 1.63 -0.93
C ILE A 129 -15.33 2.68 -0.21
N ASN A 130 -16.54 2.93 -0.70
CA ASN A 130 -17.49 3.84 -0.06
C ASN A 130 -18.73 3.07 0.40
N SER A 131 -19.00 3.14 1.70
CA SER A 131 -20.11 2.40 2.32
C SER A 131 -21.50 2.93 1.98
N ARG A 132 -21.62 4.21 1.64
CA ARG A 132 -22.87 4.82 1.21
C ARG A 132 -23.19 4.51 -0.26
N LEU A 133 -22.17 4.36 -1.09
CA LEU A 133 -22.32 4.04 -2.52
C LEU A 133 -22.27 2.53 -2.80
N SER A 134 -21.79 1.72 -1.86
CA SER A 134 -21.50 0.29 -2.02
C SER A 134 -20.62 0.00 -3.23
N ALA A 135 -19.58 0.81 -3.44
CA ALA A 135 -18.71 0.73 -4.62
C ALA A 135 -17.25 1.08 -4.30
N VAL A 136 -16.33 0.67 -5.16
CA VAL A 136 -14.96 1.20 -5.18
C VAL A 136 -14.96 2.61 -5.76
N GLU A 137 -14.39 3.58 -5.03
CA GLU A 137 -14.17 4.94 -5.54
C GLU A 137 -12.76 5.14 -6.08
N TYR A 138 -11.78 4.41 -5.53
CA TYR A 138 -10.39 4.52 -5.94
C TYR A 138 -9.66 3.19 -5.90
N LEU A 139 -8.72 2.99 -6.83
CA LEU A 139 -7.66 1.99 -6.69
C LEU A 139 -6.39 2.68 -6.20
N VAL A 140 -5.61 1.97 -5.39
CA VAL A 140 -4.44 2.52 -4.71
C VAL A 140 -3.25 1.59 -4.93
N ALA A 141 -2.10 2.18 -5.22
CA ALA A 141 -0.81 1.54 -5.08
C ALA A 141 0.11 2.43 -4.22
N ALA A 142 0.87 1.81 -3.33
CA ALA A 142 1.82 2.48 -2.46
C ALA A 142 3.12 1.69 -2.39
N ALA A 143 4.24 2.34 -2.68
CA ALA A 143 5.57 1.78 -2.58
C ALA A 143 6.38 2.50 -1.50
N GLY A 144 6.91 1.74 -0.55
CA GLY A 144 7.75 2.22 0.54
C GLY A 144 9.21 1.82 0.35
N TYR A 145 10.12 2.75 0.62
CA TYR A 145 11.57 2.53 0.55
C TYR A 145 12.28 3.41 1.60
N PRO A 146 13.50 3.03 2.06
CA PRO A 146 14.23 3.82 3.04
C PRO A 146 14.63 5.21 2.52
N PHE A 147 14.68 6.20 3.41
CA PHE A 147 15.32 7.47 3.07
C PHE A 147 16.83 7.28 2.81
N PRO A 148 17.44 8.13 1.95
CA PRO A 148 18.89 8.13 1.80
C PRO A 148 19.61 8.35 3.14
N GLY A 149 20.66 7.57 3.41
CA GLY A 149 21.42 7.67 4.66
C GLY A 149 20.91 6.78 5.79
N VAL A 150 19.76 6.12 5.64
CA VAL A 150 19.18 5.29 6.70
C VAL A 150 20.02 4.03 6.95
N ALA A 151 20.46 3.34 5.90
CA ALA A 151 21.33 2.16 6.04
C ALA A 151 22.66 2.53 6.71
N GLU A 152 23.26 3.68 6.35
CA GLU A 152 24.47 4.20 6.96
C GLU A 152 24.27 4.56 8.44
N LEU A 153 23.12 5.16 8.77
CA LEU A 153 22.74 5.46 10.15
C LEU A 153 22.60 4.18 10.98
N MET A 154 21.88 3.17 10.47
CA MET A 154 21.68 1.90 11.18
C MET A 154 23.02 1.21 11.44
N ASN A 155 23.88 1.14 10.42
CA ASN A 155 25.23 0.59 10.54
C ASN A 155 26.07 1.36 11.57
N ALA A 156 26.04 2.69 11.56
CA ALA A 156 26.80 3.51 12.51
C ALA A 156 26.34 3.33 13.96
N LEU A 157 25.03 3.16 14.20
CA LEU A 157 24.48 2.87 15.52
C LEU A 157 24.90 1.48 16.00
N GLN A 158 24.79 0.47 15.13
CA GLN A 158 25.19 -0.91 15.45
C GLN A 158 26.69 -1.01 15.76
N GLN A 159 27.56 -0.36 14.98
CA GLN A 159 29.01 -0.32 15.23
C GLN A 159 29.37 0.31 16.58
N ARG A 160 28.51 1.18 17.12
CA ARG A 160 28.67 1.80 18.44
C ARG A 160 28.06 0.97 19.58
N GLY A 161 27.49 -0.20 19.27
CA GLY A 161 26.81 -1.05 20.25
C GLY A 161 25.50 -0.44 20.77
N ILE A 162 24.88 0.46 20.01
CA ILE A 162 23.59 1.06 20.35
C ILE A 162 22.49 0.14 19.84
N ALA A 163 21.58 -0.29 20.72
CA ALA A 163 20.43 -1.07 20.32
C ALA A 163 19.44 -0.21 19.51
N VAL A 164 18.94 -0.74 18.40
CA VAL A 164 17.97 -0.05 17.53
C VAL A 164 16.63 -0.77 17.60
N TYR A 165 15.56 0.00 17.75
CA TYR A 165 14.19 -0.47 17.71
C TYR A 165 13.37 0.37 16.73
N ILE A 166 12.42 -0.27 16.04
CA ILE A 166 11.49 0.39 15.12
C ILE A 166 10.10 0.28 15.72
N ALA A 167 9.48 1.43 16.00
CA ALA A 167 8.07 1.54 16.31
C ALA A 167 7.29 1.61 14.99
N SER A 168 6.32 0.72 14.80
CA SER A 168 5.47 0.71 13.61
C SER A 168 4.05 0.27 13.96
N GLY A 169 3.08 0.85 13.24
CA GLY A 169 1.68 0.42 13.27
C GLY A 169 1.37 -0.70 12.27
N ASP A 170 2.33 -1.06 11.41
CA ASP A 170 2.17 -2.17 10.47
C ASP A 170 2.30 -3.53 11.17
N ARG A 171 1.72 -4.56 10.54
CA ARG A 171 1.90 -5.95 11.02
C ARG A 171 3.37 -6.34 10.98
N GLN A 172 3.77 -7.19 11.93
CA GLN A 172 5.16 -7.62 12.10
C GLN A 172 5.80 -8.17 10.81
N GLU A 173 5.05 -8.90 9.98
CA GLU A 173 5.52 -9.42 8.68
C GLU A 173 5.98 -8.31 7.72
N LYS A 174 5.28 -7.16 7.70
CA LYS A 174 5.73 -5.98 6.92
C LYS A 174 6.94 -5.31 7.55
N LEU A 175 7.03 -5.36 8.88
CA LEU A 175 8.17 -4.80 9.61
C LEU A 175 9.44 -5.62 9.37
N GLU A 176 9.32 -6.94 9.26
CA GLU A 176 10.42 -7.85 8.93
C GLU A 176 10.92 -7.56 7.51
N ALA A 177 10.00 -7.45 6.53
CA ALA A 177 10.36 -7.04 5.17
C ALA A 177 10.98 -5.64 5.10
N ALA A 178 10.51 -4.68 5.92
CA ALA A 178 11.14 -3.36 6.03
C ALA A 178 12.51 -3.42 6.72
N GLY A 179 12.69 -4.30 7.71
CA GLY A 179 13.96 -4.56 8.36
C GLY A 179 14.99 -5.18 7.43
N GLU A 180 14.57 -5.97 6.45
CA GLU A 180 15.45 -6.47 5.37
C GLU A 180 15.92 -5.35 4.42
N LEU A 181 15.25 -4.20 4.41
CA LEU A 181 15.62 -3.02 3.61
C LEU A 181 16.54 -2.04 4.35
N LEU A 182 16.76 -2.22 5.66
CA LEU A 182 17.47 -1.29 6.54
C LEU A 182 18.84 -1.84 6.98
#